data_AF-R6DIT5-F1
#
_entry.id   AF-R6DIT5-F1
#
_cell.length_a   1.000
_cell.length_b   1.000
_cell.length_c   1.000
_cell.angle_alpha   90.00
_cell.angle_beta   90.00
_cell.angle_gamma   90.00
#
_symmetry.space_group_name_H-M   'P 1'
#
loop_
_entity.id
_entity.type
_entity.pdbx_description
1 polymer ?
#
loop_
_entity_poly.entity_id
_entity_poly.type
_entity_poly.pdbx_seq_one_letter_code
_entity_poly.pdbx_strand_id
1 'polypeptide(L)'
;MKIHTRLYQLIWNEEIANQFYTLYYSEKADEQKKFAFEKNRGAFQMKYVGEVESSGAKTSFLGIKEEEPLQMIRKACQRAIDENVVDLQKKYEQFKIKAPILNVDPAITVQIGQKEGIDKNSRFEVLEAREVEGKIEYKRMGIIKPVADKIWDNRYMAAEEGAYGADLKATTFVKVSGGDFYPGMLVREIK
;
A
#
# COMPACT_ATOMS: atom_id res chain seq x y z
N MET A 1 -9.03 -14.55 15.49
CA MET A 1 -9.39 -13.16 15.88
C MET A 1 -9.99 -12.50 14.66
N LYS A 2 -11.15 -11.85 14.79
CA LYS A 2 -11.79 -11.11 13.69
C LYS A 2 -11.52 -9.62 13.90
N ILE A 3 -10.89 -8.97 12.93
CA ILE A 3 -10.60 -7.54 12.98
C ILE A 3 -11.46 -6.85 11.93
N HIS A 4 -12.24 -5.87 12.38
CA HIS A 4 -13.03 -5.01 11.52
C HIS A 4 -12.23 -3.76 11.17
N THR A 5 -12.03 -3.50 9.88
CA THR A 5 -11.38 -2.28 9.38
C THR A 5 -12.40 -1.48 8.58
N ARG A 6 -12.67 -0.26 9.04
CA ARG A 6 -13.63 0.66 8.42
C ARG A 6 -12.90 1.75 7.65
N LEU A 7 -13.31 1.95 6.41
CA LEU A 7 -12.76 2.98 5.53
C LEU A 7 -13.67 4.21 5.56
N TYR A 8 -13.05 5.35 5.84
CA TYR A 8 -13.68 6.67 5.77
C TYR A 8 -12.90 7.55 4.80
N GLN A 9 -13.61 8.37 4.03
CA GLN A 9 -13.05 9.33 3.09
C GLN A 9 -13.34 10.75 3.55
N LEU A 10 -12.30 11.59 3.56
CA LEU A 10 -12.47 13.03 3.79
C LEU A 10 -13.25 13.63 2.62
N ILE A 11 -14.35 14.32 2.92
CA ILE A 11 -15.07 15.11 1.93
C ILE A 11 -14.21 16.34 1.64
N TRP A 12 -13.50 16.30 0.51
CA TRP A 12 -12.53 17.32 0.10
C TRP A 12 -12.87 17.84 -1.29
N ASN A 13 -13.75 18.83 -1.35
CA ASN A 13 -14.11 19.53 -2.58
C ASN A 13 -13.33 20.85 -2.71
N GLU A 14 -13.45 21.51 -3.86
CA GLU A 14 -12.74 22.77 -4.13
C GLU A 14 -13.07 23.87 -3.11
N GLU A 15 -14.32 23.93 -2.63
CA GLU A 15 -14.76 24.91 -1.63
C GLU A 15 -14.04 24.72 -0.29
N ILE A 16 -14.07 23.49 0.25
CA ILE A 16 -13.39 23.13 1.50
C ILE A 16 -11.88 23.30 1.36
N ALA A 17 -11.31 22.92 0.21
CA ALA A 17 -9.89 23.10 -0.07
C ALA A 17 -9.51 24.59 -0.07
N ASN A 18 -10.25 25.42 -0.81
CA ASN A 18 -10.00 26.86 -0.88
C ASN A 18 -10.13 27.52 0.50
N GLN A 19 -11.17 27.15 1.26
CA GLN A 19 -11.34 27.64 2.63
C GLN A 19 -10.17 27.25 3.52
N PHE A 20 -9.72 26.00 3.43
CA PHE A 20 -8.58 25.51 4.20
C PHE A 20 -7.29 26.26 3.86
N TYR A 21 -6.95 26.36 2.57
CA TYR A 21 -5.72 27.00 2.14
C TYR A 21 -5.70 28.51 2.40
N THR A 22 -6.86 29.16 2.35
CA THR A 22 -6.96 30.61 2.59
C THR A 22 -6.94 30.93 4.09
N LEU A 23 -7.74 30.21 4.89
CA LEU A 23 -8.04 30.61 6.27
C LEU A 23 -7.22 29.87 7.33
N TYR A 24 -6.75 28.65 7.03
CA TYR A 24 -6.21 27.73 8.04
C TYR A 24 -4.76 27.33 7.76
N TYR A 25 -4.38 27.23 6.49
CA TYR A 25 -3.03 26.83 6.09
C TYR A 25 -2.00 27.95 6.24
N SER A 26 -0.83 27.60 6.76
CA SER A 26 0.34 28.48 6.83
C SER A 26 1.62 27.66 6.73
N GLU A 27 2.60 28.15 5.96
CA GLU A 27 3.93 27.54 5.86
C GLU A 27 4.77 27.72 7.14
N LYS A 28 4.49 28.80 7.89
CA LYS A 28 5.13 29.11 9.17
C LYS A 28 4.11 29.05 10.30
N ALA A 29 4.59 28.88 11.53
CA ALA A 29 3.71 28.89 12.70
C ALA A 29 2.90 30.20 12.76
N ASP A 30 1.57 30.07 12.70
CA ASP A 30 0.62 31.18 12.78
C ASP A 30 -0.49 30.76 13.75
N GLU A 31 -0.51 31.39 14.92
CA GLU A 31 -1.46 31.08 15.98
C GLU A 31 -2.90 31.45 15.61
N GLN A 32 -3.11 32.49 14.80
CA GLN A 32 -4.45 32.92 14.40
C GLN A 32 -5.07 31.90 13.45
N LYS A 33 -4.31 31.44 12.44
CA LYS A 33 -4.77 30.41 11.51
C LYS A 33 -4.98 29.06 12.19
N LYS A 34 -4.09 28.70 13.13
CA LYS A 34 -4.28 27.52 13.98
C LYS A 34 -5.58 27.63 14.78
N PHE A 35 -5.82 28.74 15.47
CA PHE A 35 -7.05 28.94 16.22
C PHE A 35 -8.31 28.92 15.34
N ALA A 36 -8.23 29.50 14.14
CA ALA A 36 -9.31 29.49 13.16
C ALA A 36 -9.64 28.06 12.68
N PHE A 37 -8.63 27.22 12.47
CA PHE A 37 -8.80 25.80 12.17
C PHE A 37 -9.47 25.06 13.33
N GLU A 38 -8.94 25.23 14.55
CA GLU A 38 -9.45 24.58 15.76
C GLU A 38 -10.95 24.88 15.98
N LYS A 39 -11.35 26.14 15.80
CA LYS A 39 -12.74 26.58 15.95
C LYS A 39 -13.67 26.02 14.86
N ASN A 40 -13.15 25.70 13.68
CA ASN A 40 -13.93 25.28 12.51
C ASN A 40 -13.71 23.81 12.12
N ARG A 41 -13.19 22.96 13.01
CA ARG A 41 -13.01 21.52 12.74
C ARG A 41 -14.27 20.83 12.24
N GLY A 42 -15.45 21.28 12.68
CA GLY A 42 -16.74 20.73 12.26
C GLY A 42 -17.09 20.92 10.78
N ALA A 43 -16.38 21.81 10.06
CA ALA A 43 -16.53 21.96 8.61
C ALA A 43 -15.96 20.77 7.82
N PHE A 44 -15.05 19.98 8.42
CA PHE A 44 -14.42 18.83 7.78
C PHE A 44 -15.18 17.56 8.14
N GLN A 45 -15.81 16.95 7.13
CA GLN A 45 -16.64 15.77 7.32
C GLN A 45 -16.00 14.53 6.69
N MET A 46 -16.21 13.39 7.34
CA MET A 46 -15.77 12.08 6.85
C MET A 46 -17.00 11.31 6.36
N LYS A 47 -16.93 10.78 5.15
CA LYS A 47 -17.92 9.87 4.59
C LYS A 47 -17.50 8.43 4.85
N TYR A 48 -18.39 7.62 5.41
CA TYR A 48 -18.17 6.18 5.46
C TYR A 48 -18.21 5.56 4.06
N VAL A 49 -17.17 4.81 3.70
CA VAL A 49 -17.01 4.18 2.38
C VAL A 49 -17.38 2.71 2.44
N GLY A 50 -16.94 2.02 3.50
CA GLY A 50 -17.21 0.59 3.69
C GLY A 50 -16.36 -0.04 4.79
N GLU A 51 -16.48 -1.35 4.93
CA GLU A 51 -15.77 -2.14 5.93
C GLU A 51 -15.27 -3.44 5.32
N VAL A 52 -14.17 -3.94 5.86
CA VAL A 52 -13.64 -5.27 5.62
C VAL A 52 -13.41 -5.96 6.97
N GLU A 53 -13.62 -7.26 7.00
CA GLU A 53 -13.40 -8.10 8.17
C GLU A 53 -12.33 -9.13 7.79
N SER A 54 -11.34 -9.31 8.67
CA SER A 54 -10.28 -10.28 8.42
C SER A 54 -10.86 -11.70 8.44
N SER A 55 -10.41 -12.57 7.53
CA SER A 55 -10.90 -13.95 7.47
C SER A 55 -10.51 -14.76 8.71
N GLY A 56 -9.67 -14.19 9.58
CA GLY A 56 -9.15 -14.85 10.77
C GLY A 56 -8.15 -15.94 10.42
N ALA A 57 -7.40 -15.77 9.32
CA ALA A 57 -6.48 -16.77 8.79
C ALA A 57 -5.52 -17.31 9.87
N LYS A 58 -5.19 -18.61 9.77
CA LYS A 58 -4.30 -19.32 10.69
C LYS A 58 -2.91 -18.66 10.68
N THR A 59 -2.66 -17.76 11.62
CA THR A 59 -1.31 -17.23 11.84
C THR A 59 -0.46 -18.31 12.46
N SER A 60 0.58 -18.73 11.76
CA SER A 60 1.61 -19.61 12.33
C SER A 60 2.29 -18.91 13.52
N PHE A 61 2.59 -19.67 14.56
CA PHE A 61 3.36 -19.21 15.73
C PHE A 61 4.79 -19.77 15.74
N LEU A 62 5.22 -20.41 14.64
CA LEU A 62 6.61 -20.82 14.47
C LEU A 62 7.55 -19.61 14.72
N GLY A 63 8.71 -19.86 15.31
CA GLY A 63 9.73 -18.83 15.58
C GLY A 63 9.41 -17.88 16.75
N ILE A 64 8.22 -17.95 17.36
CA ILE A 64 7.90 -17.19 18.58
C ILE A 64 8.19 -18.06 19.80
N LYS A 65 8.89 -17.50 20.80
CA LYS A 65 9.03 -18.15 22.10
C LYS A 65 7.66 -18.16 22.80
N GLU A 66 7.19 -19.32 23.22
CA GLU A 66 5.89 -19.46 23.91
C GLU A 66 5.80 -18.60 25.19
N GLU A 67 6.95 -18.25 25.77
CA GLU A 67 7.09 -17.38 26.93
C GLU A 67 6.77 -15.90 26.65
N GLU A 68 6.56 -15.51 25.38
CA GLU A 68 6.24 -14.14 24.96
C GLU A 68 4.84 -14.02 24.33
N PRO A 69 3.76 -14.23 25.09
CA PRO A 69 2.38 -14.23 24.57
C PRO A 69 1.98 -12.90 23.92
N LEU A 70 2.57 -11.78 24.36
CA LEU A 70 2.35 -10.47 23.74
C LEU A 70 2.86 -10.41 22.28
N GLN A 71 3.96 -11.10 21.95
CA GLN A 71 4.46 -11.16 20.58
C GLN A 71 3.52 -11.96 19.69
N MET A 72 2.94 -13.06 20.20
CA MET A 72 1.93 -13.85 19.49
C MET A 72 0.71 -12.99 19.13
N ILE A 73 0.20 -12.23 20.10
CA ILE A 73 -0.96 -11.34 19.88
C ILE A 73 -0.62 -10.24 18.88
N ARG A 74 0.54 -9.57 19.03
CA ARG A 74 0.98 -8.53 18.08
C ARG A 74 1.08 -9.06 16.66
N LYS A 75 1.66 -10.24 16.47
CA LYS A 75 1.78 -10.87 15.15
C LYS A 75 0.41 -11.20 14.55
N ALA A 76 -0.47 -11.78 15.35
CA ALA A 76 -1.83 -12.09 14.91
C ALA A 76 -2.59 -10.83 14.47
N CYS A 77 -2.50 -9.75 15.27
CA CYS A 77 -3.10 -8.47 14.94
C CYS A 77 -2.50 -7.84 13.68
N GLN A 78 -1.17 -7.80 13.56
CA GLN A 78 -0.49 -7.17 12.44
C GLN A 78 -0.84 -7.87 11.12
N ARG A 79 -0.83 -9.21 11.10
CA ARG A 79 -1.17 -9.99 9.89
C ARG A 79 -2.65 -9.83 9.51
N ALA A 80 -3.55 -9.76 10.49
CA ALA A 80 -4.97 -9.50 10.23
C ALA A 80 -5.22 -8.07 9.71
N ILE A 81 -4.42 -7.08 10.14
CA ILE A 81 -4.47 -5.73 9.57
C ILE A 81 -3.95 -5.74 8.13
N ASP A 82 -2.81 -6.38 7.86
CA ASP A 82 -2.25 -6.49 6.51
C ASP A 82 -3.26 -7.17 5.55
N GLU A 83 -3.93 -8.24 5.98
CA GLU A 83 -5.00 -8.90 5.24
C GLU A 83 -6.16 -7.95 4.89
N ASN A 84 -6.66 -7.20 5.89
CA ASN A 84 -7.71 -6.21 5.66
C ASN A 84 -7.27 -5.11 4.69
N VAL A 85 -6.01 -4.68 4.76
CA VAL A 85 -5.45 -3.72 3.80
C VAL A 85 -5.49 -4.32 2.40
N VAL A 86 -5.04 -5.55 2.19
CA VAL A 86 -5.11 -6.24 0.88
C VAL A 86 -6.55 -6.29 0.34
N ASP A 87 -7.53 -6.56 1.19
CA ASP A 87 -8.94 -6.57 0.78
C ASP A 87 -9.42 -5.18 0.37
N LEU A 88 -9.00 -4.13 1.07
CA LEU A 88 -9.28 -2.75 0.67
C LEU A 88 -8.62 -2.41 -0.68
N GLN A 89 -7.39 -2.86 -0.92
CA GLN A 89 -6.66 -2.66 -2.19
C GLN A 89 -7.40 -3.29 -3.38
N LYS A 90 -8.00 -4.48 -3.20
CA LYS A 90 -8.77 -5.18 -4.23
C LYS A 90 -10.14 -4.52 -4.51
N LYS A 91 -10.76 -3.96 -3.46
CA LYS A 91 -12.09 -3.34 -3.51
C LYS A 91 -12.04 -1.89 -4.03
N TYR A 92 -11.00 -1.13 -3.68
CA TYR A 92 -10.93 0.32 -3.92
C TYR A 92 -9.68 0.69 -4.72
N GLU A 93 -9.87 1.35 -5.86
CA GLU A 93 -8.79 1.76 -6.78
C GLU A 93 -7.74 2.65 -6.10
N GLN A 94 -8.17 3.49 -5.16
CA GLN A 94 -7.31 4.43 -4.43
C GLN A 94 -6.26 3.71 -3.57
N PHE A 95 -6.53 2.47 -3.18
CA PHE A 95 -5.64 1.67 -2.34
C PHE A 95 -4.73 0.76 -3.16
N LYS A 96 -4.97 0.57 -4.46
CA LYS A 96 -4.11 -0.28 -5.28
C LYS A 96 -2.63 0.05 -5.09
N ILE A 97 -1.84 -1.00 -4.96
CA ILE A 97 -0.40 -0.92 -4.77
C ILE A 97 0.21 -0.14 -5.93
N LYS A 98 1.03 0.85 -5.58
CA LYS A 98 1.89 1.59 -6.50
C LYS A 98 3.29 1.55 -5.94
N ALA A 99 4.22 0.97 -6.69
CA ALA A 99 5.61 0.88 -6.27
C ALA A 99 6.54 1.12 -7.45
N PRO A 100 7.69 1.78 -7.25
CA PRO A 100 8.66 1.96 -8.32
C PRO A 100 9.44 0.67 -8.60
N ILE A 101 9.79 0.45 -9.86
CA ILE A 101 10.81 -0.53 -10.24
C ILE A 101 12.15 -0.10 -9.66
N LEU A 102 12.82 -1.00 -8.94
CA LEU A 102 14.12 -0.74 -8.33
C LEU A 102 15.26 -1.05 -9.28
N ASN A 103 15.23 -2.23 -9.90
CA ASN A 103 16.22 -2.67 -10.88
C ASN A 103 15.52 -3.34 -12.05
N VAL A 104 16.16 -3.36 -13.21
CA VAL A 104 15.69 -4.06 -14.43
C VAL A 104 16.69 -5.11 -14.89
N ASP A 105 17.99 -4.87 -14.71
CA ASP A 105 19.10 -5.76 -15.02
C ASP A 105 19.83 -6.13 -13.71
N PRO A 106 20.09 -7.42 -13.39
CA PRO A 106 19.78 -8.65 -14.15
C PRO A 106 18.32 -9.08 -14.13
N ALA A 107 17.48 -8.46 -13.29
CA ALA A 107 16.07 -8.79 -13.22
C ALA A 107 15.22 -7.59 -12.77
N ILE A 108 13.95 -7.60 -13.16
CA ILE A 108 12.97 -6.61 -12.71
C ILE A 108 12.66 -6.88 -11.24
N THR A 109 12.95 -5.93 -10.37
CA THR A 109 12.70 -6.05 -8.93
C THR A 109 11.88 -4.88 -8.41
N VAL A 110 10.92 -5.17 -7.53
CA VAL A 110 10.04 -4.18 -6.91
C VAL A 110 9.89 -4.52 -5.42
N GLN A 111 9.97 -3.51 -4.54
CA GLN A 111 9.84 -3.65 -3.09
C GLN A 111 8.38 -3.84 -2.63
N ILE A 112 7.76 -4.89 -3.14
CA ILE A 112 6.41 -5.33 -2.80
C ILE A 112 6.43 -6.85 -2.63
N GLY A 113 5.55 -7.42 -1.82
CA GLY A 113 5.56 -8.83 -1.47
C GLY A 113 4.22 -9.35 -0.94
N GLN A 114 4.28 -10.42 -0.15
CA GLN A 114 3.08 -11.07 0.37
C GLN A 114 2.26 -10.20 1.33
N LYS A 115 2.88 -9.22 1.99
CA LYS A 115 2.17 -8.23 2.82
C LYS A 115 1.19 -7.40 2.00
N GLU A 116 1.55 -7.10 0.76
CA GLU A 116 0.69 -6.44 -0.21
C GLU A 116 -0.24 -7.44 -0.94
N GLY A 117 -0.29 -8.70 -0.52
CA GLY A 117 -1.21 -9.69 -1.10
C GLY A 117 -0.79 -10.24 -2.45
N ILE A 118 0.49 -10.09 -2.82
CA ILE A 118 1.03 -10.57 -4.09
C ILE A 118 1.16 -12.08 -4.09
N ASP A 119 0.66 -12.70 -5.15
CA ASP A 119 0.83 -14.12 -5.41
C ASP A 119 1.33 -14.40 -6.84
N LYS A 120 1.54 -15.68 -7.16
CA LYS A 120 2.02 -16.12 -8.48
C LYS A 120 1.08 -15.78 -9.65
N ASN A 121 -0.19 -15.51 -9.36
CA ASN A 121 -1.23 -15.18 -10.33
C ASN A 121 -1.39 -13.66 -10.50
N SER A 122 -0.89 -12.85 -9.55
CA SER A 122 -0.90 -11.39 -9.64
C SER A 122 -0.27 -10.91 -10.96
N ARG A 123 -0.86 -9.85 -11.52
CA ARG A 123 -0.33 -9.17 -12.70
C ARG A 123 -0.23 -7.68 -12.42
N PHE A 124 0.80 -7.07 -13.00
CA PHE A 124 1.05 -5.65 -12.83
C PHE A 124 1.22 -5.00 -14.19
N GLU A 125 0.65 -3.83 -14.35
CA GLU A 125 1.03 -2.93 -15.44
C GLU A 125 2.19 -2.04 -15.00
N VAL A 126 3.06 -1.72 -15.96
CA VAL A 126 4.15 -0.76 -15.77
C VAL A 126 3.72 0.57 -16.38
N LEU A 127 3.85 1.64 -15.62
CA LEU A 127 3.43 2.99 -15.94
C LEU A 127 4.64 3.93 -15.95
N GLU A 128 4.74 4.72 -17.00
CA GLU A 128 5.69 5.83 -17.10
C GLU A 128 4.98 7.13 -16.76
N ALA A 129 5.46 7.84 -15.75
CA ALA A 129 4.98 9.16 -15.39
C ALA A 129 5.57 10.18 -16.37
N ARG A 130 4.70 10.95 -17.04
CA ARG A 130 5.07 12.03 -17.96
C ARG A 130 4.42 13.32 -17.47
N GLU A 131 5.19 14.39 -17.46
CA GLU A 131 4.61 15.71 -17.22
C GLU A 131 4.08 16.27 -18.54
N VAL A 132 2.78 16.54 -18.59
CA VAL A 132 2.08 17.15 -19.72
C VAL A 132 1.32 18.35 -19.16
N GLU A 133 1.68 19.56 -19.59
CA GLU A 133 1.02 20.81 -19.16
C GLU A 133 0.95 20.99 -17.63
N GLY A 134 2.03 20.63 -16.92
CA GLY A 134 2.10 20.71 -15.45
C GLY A 134 1.29 19.64 -14.71
N LYS A 135 0.73 18.65 -15.42
CA LYS A 135 0.04 17.48 -14.85
C LYS A 135 0.85 16.22 -15.10
N ILE A 136 0.86 15.34 -14.10
CA ILE A 136 1.47 14.01 -14.26
C ILE A 136 0.45 13.07 -14.92
N GLU A 137 0.73 12.67 -16.15
CA GLU A 137 0.01 11.62 -16.86
C GLU A 137 0.77 10.29 -16.78
N TYR A 138 0.03 9.19 -16.67
CA TYR A 138 0.60 7.85 -16.59
C TYR A 138 0.36 7.09 -17.88
N LYS A 139 1.43 6.82 -18.63
CA LYS A 139 1.36 6.00 -19.84
C LYS A 139 1.69 4.56 -19.53
N ARG A 140 0.84 3.63 -19.97
CA ARG A 140 1.11 2.19 -19.85
C ARG A 140 2.23 1.75 -20.81
N MET A 141 3.28 1.17 -20.25
CA MET A 141 4.47 0.69 -20.98
C MET A 141 4.50 -0.82 -21.17
N GLY A 142 3.82 -1.58 -20.32
CA GLY A 142 3.81 -3.04 -20.43
C GLY A 142 3.13 -3.75 -19.27
N ILE A 143 3.35 -5.06 -19.21
CA ILE A 143 2.83 -5.97 -18.17
C ILE A 143 3.97 -6.83 -17.64
N ILE A 144 4.03 -6.98 -16.32
CA ILE A 144 4.93 -7.87 -15.62
C ILE A 144 4.14 -8.85 -14.74
N LYS A 145 4.74 -10.01 -14.45
CA LYS A 145 4.20 -10.99 -13.49
C LYS A 145 5.29 -11.41 -12.50
N PRO A 146 4.94 -11.70 -11.23
CA PRO A 146 5.89 -12.22 -10.26
C PRO A 146 6.47 -13.56 -10.71
N VAL A 147 7.71 -13.81 -10.31
CA VAL A 147 8.36 -15.12 -10.42
C VAL A 147 8.03 -15.90 -9.16
N ALA A 148 7.38 -17.06 -9.29
CA ALA A 148 6.70 -17.75 -8.19
C ALA A 148 7.62 -18.12 -7.01
N ASP A 149 8.88 -18.46 -7.29
CA ASP A 149 9.94 -18.81 -6.33
C ASP A 149 10.73 -17.58 -5.84
N LYS A 150 10.35 -16.37 -6.27
CA LYS A 150 11.04 -15.11 -5.94
C LYS A 150 10.08 -14.01 -5.50
N ILE A 151 9.00 -14.40 -4.81
CA ILE A 151 8.07 -13.48 -4.15
C ILE A 151 8.58 -13.22 -2.74
N TRP A 152 8.77 -11.94 -2.40
CA TRP A 152 9.25 -11.54 -1.09
C TRP A 152 8.18 -11.75 -0.02
N ASP A 153 8.52 -12.51 1.03
CA ASP A 153 7.69 -12.59 2.23
C ASP A 153 8.08 -11.48 3.22
N ASN A 154 7.51 -10.30 3.00
CA ASN A 154 7.68 -9.12 3.85
C ASN A 154 6.64 -8.99 4.97
N ARG A 155 5.93 -10.09 5.28
CA ARG A 155 4.95 -10.09 6.37
C ARG A 155 5.66 -9.96 7.71
N TYR A 156 4.98 -9.37 8.69
CA TYR A 156 5.52 -9.26 10.04
C TYR A 156 5.90 -10.64 10.60
N MET A 157 7.11 -10.74 11.15
CA MET A 157 7.74 -11.95 11.70
C MET A 157 8.04 -13.08 10.68
N ALA A 158 8.05 -12.79 9.37
CA ALA A 158 8.34 -13.80 8.36
C ALA A 158 9.80 -14.30 8.41
N ALA A 159 10.76 -13.42 8.68
CA ALA A 159 12.18 -13.78 8.77
C ALA A 159 12.48 -14.66 9.99
N GLU A 160 11.87 -14.32 11.14
CA GLU A 160 11.96 -15.04 12.41
C GLU A 160 11.33 -16.44 12.32
N GLU A 161 10.34 -16.61 11.44
CA GLU A 161 9.74 -17.91 11.10
C GLU A 161 10.61 -18.77 10.18
N GLY A 162 11.66 -18.20 9.58
CA GLY A 162 12.35 -18.83 8.46
C GLY A 162 11.42 -19.07 7.27
N ALA A 163 10.43 -18.20 7.08
CA ALA A 163 9.48 -18.33 5.99
C ALA A 163 10.20 -18.21 4.64
N TYR A 164 9.78 -19.01 3.68
CA TYR A 164 10.36 -19.00 2.35
C TYR A 164 10.24 -17.62 1.71
N GLY A 165 11.37 -17.08 1.26
CA GLY A 165 11.42 -15.76 0.62
C GLY A 165 11.44 -14.58 1.59
N ALA A 166 11.54 -14.80 2.91
CA ALA A 166 11.67 -13.72 3.89
C ALA A 166 13.06 -13.04 3.88
N ASP A 167 14.07 -13.74 3.38
CA ASP A 167 15.44 -13.25 3.15
C ASP A 167 15.58 -12.40 1.88
N LEU A 168 14.57 -12.44 0.99
CA LEU A 168 14.51 -11.55 -0.15
C LEU A 168 14.36 -10.09 0.30
N LYS A 169 14.71 -9.15 -0.58
CA LYS A 169 14.57 -7.70 -0.33
C LYS A 169 13.55 -7.02 -1.25
N ALA A 170 13.04 -7.77 -2.23
CA ALA A 170 12.12 -7.33 -3.27
C ALA A 170 11.56 -8.57 -3.99
N THR A 171 10.34 -8.47 -4.54
CA THR A 171 9.82 -9.49 -5.45
C THR A 171 10.46 -9.33 -6.81
N THR A 172 10.84 -10.46 -7.41
CA THR A 172 11.35 -10.50 -8.79
C THR A 172 10.20 -10.72 -9.77
N PHE A 173 10.24 -10.00 -10.88
CA PHE A 173 9.24 -10.03 -11.93
C PHE A 173 9.84 -10.43 -13.27
N VAL A 174 9.00 -11.00 -14.14
CA VAL A 174 9.32 -11.20 -15.56
C VAL A 174 8.41 -10.35 -16.43
N LYS A 175 8.98 -9.79 -17.49
CA LYS A 175 8.25 -9.07 -18.52
C LYS A 175 7.34 -10.03 -19.29
N VAL A 176 6.05 -9.73 -19.32
CA VAL A 176 5.05 -10.46 -20.11
C VAL A 176 4.88 -9.80 -21.48
N SER A 177 4.81 -8.47 -21.50
CA SER A 177 4.67 -7.67 -22.73
C SER A 177 5.10 -6.23 -22.47
N GLY A 178 5.32 -5.47 -23.54
CA GLY A 178 5.65 -4.05 -23.48
C GLY A 178 7.06 -3.73 -23.95
N GLY A 179 7.41 -2.45 -23.83
CA GLY A 179 8.69 -1.90 -24.25
C GLY A 179 9.84 -2.18 -23.28
N ASP A 180 10.82 -1.28 -23.30
CA ASP A 180 11.91 -1.28 -22.35
C ASP A 180 11.48 -0.61 -21.05
N PHE A 181 11.93 -1.19 -19.94
CA PHE A 181 11.67 -0.67 -18.61
C PHE A 181 12.96 -0.13 -18.02
N TYR A 182 12.85 0.85 -17.13
CA TYR A 182 13.97 1.41 -16.39
C TYR A 182 13.58 1.65 -14.92
N PRO A 183 14.56 1.74 -14.00
CA PRO A 183 14.30 2.04 -12.59
C PRO A 183 13.52 3.34 -12.40
N GLY A 184 12.53 3.32 -11.50
CA GLY A 184 11.65 4.47 -11.22
C GLY A 184 10.31 4.46 -11.95
N MET A 185 10.11 3.62 -12.96
CA MET A 185 8.77 3.37 -13.52
C MET A 185 7.86 2.79 -12.44
N LEU A 186 6.56 3.14 -12.47
CA LEU A 186 5.61 2.71 -11.45
C LEU A 186 4.91 1.41 -11.86
N VAL A 187 4.79 0.47 -10.94
CA VAL A 187 3.99 -0.74 -11.13
C VAL A 187 2.67 -0.60 -10.40
N ARG A 188 1.58 -1.03 -11.04
CA ARG A 188 0.23 -1.07 -10.44
C ARG A 188 -0.41 -2.43 -10.70
N GLU A 189 -0.99 -3.01 -9.66
CA GLU A 189 -1.69 -4.30 -9.80
C GLU A 189 -2.94 -4.14 -10.69
N ILE A 190 -3.14 -5.11 -11.59
CA ILE A 190 -4.30 -5.20 -12.47
C ILE A 190 -5.11 -6.45 -12.15
N LYS A 191 -6.43 -6.37 -12.33
CA LYS A 191 -7.35 -7.49 -12.19
C LYS A 191 -7.29 -8.41 -13.41
#